data_AF-A0A0Q4E607-F1
#
_entry.id   AF-A0A0Q4E607-F1
#
_cell.length_a   1.000
_cell.length_b   1.000
_cell.length_c   1.000
_cell.angle_alpha   90.00
_cell.angle_beta   90.00
_cell.angle_gamma   90.00
#
_symmetry.space_group_name_H-M   'P 1'
#
loop_
_entity.id
_entity.type
_entity.pdbx_description
1 polymer ?
#
loop_
_entity_poly.entity_id
_entity_poly.type
_entity_poly.pdbx_seq_one_letter_code
_entity_poly.pdbx_strand_id
1 'polypeptide(L)'
;MKNSYHFNNLNKFDLNPDEDKEYIHSSMLKSTMSGDIIQAFDTLADLRAHLNSDLYYIAHNLVTRKGKRIIFKGELYKTTLIDLLEFLDEAVKSGDLRELLISPVQAHPSRKVFYCTEDAIYMYAAEQ
;
A
#
# COMPACT_ATOMS: atom_id res chain seq x y z
N MET A 1 -10.59 2.19 23.11
CA MET A 1 -11.18 2.66 21.84
C MET A 1 -10.76 1.70 20.74
N LYS A 2 -11.71 1.15 19.98
CA LYS A 2 -11.38 0.38 18.78
C LYS A 2 -11.06 1.40 17.68
N ASN A 3 -9.78 1.73 17.50
CA ASN A 3 -9.34 2.36 16.26
C ASN A 3 -9.58 1.34 15.16
N SER A 4 -10.72 1.43 14.50
CA SER A 4 -10.98 0.62 13.34
C SER A 4 -10.16 1.19 12.18
N TYR A 5 -9.34 0.34 11.57
CA TYR A 5 -8.51 0.68 10.42
C TYR A 5 -9.34 0.43 9.18
N HIS A 6 -10.10 1.45 8.77
CA HIS A 6 -10.96 1.39 7.61
C HIS A 6 -10.49 2.40 6.57
N PHE A 7 -10.55 1.99 5.30
CA PHE A 7 -10.41 2.92 4.18
C PHE A 7 -11.70 3.74 3.99
N ASN A 8 -12.03 4.54 4.99
CA ASN A 8 -13.11 5.52 4.89
C ASN A 8 -12.72 6.56 3.82
N ASN A 9 -13.68 7.02 3.02
CA ASN A 9 -13.50 7.97 1.92
C ASN A 9 -12.64 7.50 0.73
N LEU A 10 -12.07 6.30 0.77
CA LEU A 10 -11.49 5.69 -0.43
C LEU A 10 -12.60 5.10 -1.30
N ASN A 11 -12.70 5.60 -2.53
CA ASN A 11 -13.40 4.92 -3.62
C ASN A 11 -12.60 3.66 -3.99
N LYS A 12 -13.18 2.51 -3.70
CA LYS A 12 -12.50 1.23 -3.70
C LYS A 12 -13.33 0.15 -4.38
N PHE A 13 -12.63 -0.78 -4.99
CA PHE A 13 -13.18 -2.01 -5.54
C PHE A 13 -12.75 -3.16 -4.66
N ASP A 14 -13.67 -4.12 -4.47
CA ASP A 14 -13.31 -5.40 -3.88
C ASP A 14 -12.31 -6.15 -4.75
N LEU A 15 -11.59 -7.07 -4.11
CA LEU A 15 -10.74 -8.01 -4.82
C LEU A 15 -11.58 -8.96 -5.67
N ASN A 16 -11.00 -9.41 -6.78
CA ASN A 16 -11.62 -10.45 -7.58
C ASN A 16 -11.66 -11.77 -6.78
N PRO A 17 -12.58 -12.70 -7.08
CA PRO A 17 -12.69 -13.97 -6.35
C PRO A 17 -11.41 -14.83 -6.35
N ASP A 18 -10.54 -14.65 -7.34
CA ASP A 18 -9.25 -15.34 -7.49
C ASP A 18 -8.07 -14.62 -6.82
N GLU A 19 -8.29 -13.40 -6.31
CA GLU A 19 -7.27 -12.59 -5.63
C GLU A 19 -7.26 -12.88 -4.12
N ASP A 20 -6.20 -13.53 -3.62
CA ASP A 20 -6.00 -13.77 -2.19
C ASP A 20 -5.37 -12.56 -1.50
N LYS A 21 -6.12 -11.93 -0.60
CA LYS A 21 -5.67 -10.74 0.16
C LYS A 21 -4.44 -10.99 1.03
N GLU A 22 -4.32 -12.16 1.67
CA GLU A 22 -3.17 -12.47 2.53
C GLU A 22 -1.93 -12.66 1.67
N TYR A 23 -2.07 -13.33 0.52
CA TYR A 23 -1.00 -13.51 -0.45
C TYR A 23 -0.51 -12.16 -1.01
N ILE A 24 -1.43 -11.30 -1.48
CA ILE A 24 -1.09 -9.99 -2.05
C ILE A 24 -0.41 -9.11 -1.00
N HIS A 25 -0.98 -9.02 0.21
CA HIS A 25 -0.37 -8.28 1.31
C HIS A 25 1.01 -8.83 1.67
N SER A 26 1.15 -10.15 1.80
CA SER A 26 2.43 -10.79 2.12
C SER A 26 3.49 -10.50 1.05
N SER A 27 3.12 -10.48 -0.23
CA SER A 27 4.03 -10.13 -1.33
C SER A 27 4.51 -8.67 -1.23
N MET A 28 3.60 -7.74 -0.94
CA MET A 28 3.96 -6.33 -0.75
C MET A 28 4.88 -6.15 0.47
N LEU A 29 4.50 -6.75 1.61
CA LEU A 29 5.29 -6.66 2.85
C LEU A 29 6.68 -7.29 2.70
N LYS A 30 6.80 -8.41 1.98
CA LYS A 30 8.11 -9.04 1.72
C LYS A 30 9.06 -8.07 1.02
N SER A 31 8.55 -7.33 0.04
CA SER A 31 9.33 -6.33 -0.71
C SER A 31 9.87 -5.22 0.20
N THR A 32 9.14 -4.83 1.25
CA THR A 32 9.61 -3.80 2.19
C THR A 32 10.56 -4.35 3.27
N MET A 33 10.54 -5.66 3.51
CA MET A 33 11.40 -6.32 4.49
C MET A 33 12.76 -6.76 3.94
N SER A 34 12.83 -7.14 2.67
CA SER A 34 14.04 -7.72 2.07
C SER A 34 14.38 -7.16 0.69
N GLY A 35 13.52 -6.34 0.10
CA GLY A 35 13.83 -5.63 -1.14
C GLY A 35 14.70 -4.41 -0.90
N ASP A 36 15.43 -4.01 -1.95
CA ASP A 36 16.23 -2.79 -1.94
C ASP A 36 15.32 -1.55 -2.01
N ILE A 37 15.65 -0.55 -1.18
CA ILE A 37 15.08 0.79 -1.31
C ILE A 37 15.64 1.41 -2.59
N ILE A 38 14.76 1.69 -3.55
CA ILE A 38 15.12 2.38 -4.79
C ILE A 38 15.18 3.89 -4.55
N GLN A 39 14.18 4.42 -3.83
CA GLN A 39 14.05 5.86 -3.60
C GLN A 39 13.20 6.14 -2.37
N ALA A 40 13.45 7.28 -1.72
CA ALA A 40 12.57 7.87 -0.70
C ALA A 40 12.01 9.20 -1.21
N PHE A 41 10.79 9.51 -0.81
CA PHE A 41 10.07 10.74 -1.17
C PHE A 41 9.61 11.46 0.09
N ASP A 42 9.80 12.78 0.09
CA ASP A 42 9.34 13.65 1.17
C ASP A 42 7.90 14.13 0.95
N THR A 43 7.39 14.02 -0.29
CA THR A 43 6.04 14.51 -0.63
C THR A 43 5.24 13.53 -1.50
N LEU A 44 3.90 13.63 -1.41
CA LEU A 44 2.98 12.91 -2.30
C LEU A 44 3.12 13.32 -3.78
N ALA A 45 3.55 14.55 -4.04
CA ALA A 45 3.78 15.02 -5.41
C ALA A 45 4.90 14.23 -6.10
N ASP A 46 5.95 13.91 -5.34
CA ASP A 46 7.07 13.10 -5.84
C ASP A 46 6.66 11.64 -6.04
N LEU A 47 5.83 11.09 -5.14
CA LEU A 47 5.24 9.75 -5.31
C LEU A 47 4.44 9.68 -6.62
N ARG A 48 3.60 10.69 -6.91
CA ARG A 48 2.72 10.71 -8.10
C ARG A 48 3.49 10.47 -9.40
N ALA A 49 4.70 11.01 -9.53
CA ALA A 49 5.52 10.82 -10.73
C ALA A 49 5.94 9.35 -10.97
N HIS A 50 5.81 8.49 -9.96
CA HIS A 50 6.19 7.08 -9.99
C HIS A 50 5.01 6.12 -10.09
N LEU A 51 3.79 6.64 -9.96
CA LEU A 51 2.55 5.87 -10.09
C LEU A 51 2.09 5.87 -11.55
N ASN A 52 2.38 4.79 -12.28
CA ASN A 52 2.15 4.65 -13.72
C ASN A 52 1.14 3.57 -14.16
N SER A 53 0.45 2.92 -13.22
CA SER A 53 -0.66 1.98 -13.45
C SER A 53 -2.02 2.68 -13.31
N ASP A 54 -3.04 2.15 -13.97
CA ASP A 54 -4.42 2.64 -13.82
C ASP A 54 -5.05 2.18 -12.48
N LEU A 55 -4.64 1.01 -12.00
CA LEU A 55 -5.21 0.35 -10.83
C LEU A 55 -4.13 -0.06 -9.84
N TYR A 56 -4.39 0.18 -8.55
CA TYR A 56 -3.51 -0.14 -7.44
C TYR A 56 -4.20 -0.98 -6.39
N TYR A 57 -3.44 -1.92 -5.82
CA TYR A 57 -3.69 -2.41 -4.48
C TYR A 57 -3.27 -1.36 -3.47
N ILE A 58 -4.11 -1.16 -2.46
CA ILE A 58 -3.79 -0.41 -1.25
C ILE A 58 -4.15 -1.26 -0.05
N ALA A 59 -3.21 -1.38 0.89
CA ALA A 59 -3.37 -2.14 2.11
C ALA A 59 -2.84 -1.38 3.31
N HIS A 60 -3.51 -1.51 4.45
CA HIS A 60 -2.92 -1.10 5.72
C HIS A 60 -1.69 -1.96 6.02
N ASN A 61 -0.60 -1.37 6.51
CA ASN A 61 0.53 -2.14 7.05
C ASN A 61 0.22 -2.65 8.48
N LEU A 62 -0.94 -3.29 8.66
CA LEU A 62 -1.40 -3.73 9.96
C LEU A 62 -1.25 -5.25 10.08
N VAL A 63 -0.22 -5.67 10.80
CA VAL A 63 0.11 -7.08 11.02
C VAL A 63 0.25 -7.43 12.49
N THR A 64 0.03 -8.71 12.79
CA THR A 64 0.34 -9.30 14.10
C THR A 64 1.32 -10.46 13.91
N ARG A 65 2.23 -10.64 14.87
CA ARG A 65 3.19 -11.75 14.84
C ARG A 65 2.76 -12.85 15.80
N LYS A 66 2.73 -14.10 15.32
CA LYS A 66 2.57 -15.30 16.13
C LYS A 66 3.78 -16.21 15.90
N GLY A 67 4.77 -16.11 16.79
CA GLY A 67 6.08 -16.71 16.55
C GLY A 67 6.73 -16.10 15.30
N LYS A 68 7.16 -16.94 14.37
CA LYS A 68 7.74 -16.50 13.08
C LYS A 68 6.70 -16.14 12.02
N ARG A 69 5.40 -16.41 12.26
CA ARG A 69 4.33 -16.15 11.29
C ARG A 69 3.82 -14.72 11.42
N ILE A 70 3.77 -14.01 10.31
CA ILE A 70 3.09 -12.71 10.18
C ILE A 70 1.64 -12.97 9.74
N ILE A 71 0.69 -12.33 10.42
CA ILE A 71 -0.74 -12.46 10.16
C ILE A 71 -1.29 -11.07 9.84
N PHE A 72 -1.84 -10.91 8.65
CA PHE A 72 -2.47 -9.68 8.21
C PHE A 72 -3.77 -9.42 8.99
N LYS A 73 -3.93 -8.19 9.49
CA LYS A 73 -5.10 -7.73 10.27
C LYS A 73 -5.74 -6.47 9.70
N GLY A 74 -5.17 -5.92 8.64
CA GLY A 74 -5.70 -4.76 7.95
C GLY A 74 -6.76 -5.11 6.90
N GLU A 75 -7.09 -4.07 6.16
CA GLU A 75 -7.91 -4.14 4.94
C GLU A 75 -7.02 -4.01 3.70
N LEU A 76 -7.45 -4.61 2.60
CA LEU A 76 -6.80 -4.53 1.30
C LEU A 76 -7.89 -4.38 0.24
N TYR A 77 -7.72 -3.39 -0.63
CA TYR A 77 -8.64 -3.11 -1.73
C TYR A 77 -7.91 -2.73 -3.00
N LYS A 78 -8.65 -2.66 -4.10
CA LYS A 78 -8.21 -2.01 -5.34
C LYS A 78 -8.77 -0.60 -5.41
N THR A 79 -8.06 0.31 -6.06
CA THR A 79 -8.51 1.68 -6.32
C THR A 79 -7.87 2.22 -7.59
N THR A 80 -8.48 3.23 -8.20
CA THR A 80 -7.88 3.91 -9.36
C THR A 80 -6.72 4.80 -8.91
N LEU A 81 -5.85 5.19 -9.84
CA LEU A 81 -4.81 6.18 -9.54
C LEU A 81 -5.39 7.51 -9.01
N ILE A 82 -6.50 7.98 -9.59
CA ILE A 82 -7.11 9.26 -9.20
C ILE A 82 -7.62 9.18 -7.77
N ASP A 83 -8.44 8.16 -7.49
CA ASP A 83 -9.02 7.95 -6.16
C ASP A 83 -7.94 7.71 -5.08
N LEU A 84 -6.85 7.01 -5.44
CA LEU A 84 -5.70 6.81 -4.56
C LEU A 84 -5.05 8.14 -4.17
N LEU A 85 -4.78 9.00 -5.16
CA LEU A 85 -4.12 10.28 -4.92
C LEU A 85 -5.00 11.22 -4.10
N GLU A 86 -6.31 11.26 -4.38
CA GLU A 86 -7.27 12.04 -3.60
C GLU A 86 -7.32 11.56 -2.14
N PHE A 87 -7.40 10.24 -1.92
CA PHE A 87 -7.38 9.66 -0.58
C PHE A 87 -6.09 10.01 0.20
N LEU A 88 -4.93 9.90 -0.44
CA LEU A 88 -3.65 10.23 0.21
C LEU A 88 -3.54 11.72 0.56
N ASP A 89 -3.99 12.60 -0.35
CA ASP A 89 -3.99 14.05 -0.12
C ASP A 89 -4.92 14.44 1.04
N GLU A 90 -6.11 13.84 1.12
CA GLU A 90 -7.02 14.02 2.26
C GLU A 90 -6.45 13.47 3.57
N ALA A 91 -5.81 12.29 3.54
CA ALA A 91 -5.20 11.67 4.71
C ALA A 91 -4.05 12.53 5.28
N VAL A 92 -3.22 13.11 4.41
CA VAL A 92 -2.16 14.05 4.80
C VAL A 92 -2.76 15.34 5.37
N LYS A 93 -3.75 15.94 4.70
CA LYS A 93 -4.40 17.19 5.18
C LYS A 93 -5.09 17.03 6.53
N SER A 94 -5.64 15.85 6.81
CA SER A 94 -6.32 15.54 8.08
C SER A 94 -5.38 15.05 9.18
N GLY A 95 -4.12 14.74 8.86
CA GLY A 95 -3.15 14.17 9.80
C GLY A 95 -3.48 12.74 10.24
N ASP A 96 -4.19 11.97 9.42
CA ASP A 96 -4.50 10.53 9.67
C ASP A 96 -3.91 9.65 8.55
N LEU A 97 -2.73 10.01 8.04
CA LEU A 97 -1.98 9.13 7.15
C LEU A 97 -1.37 7.99 7.95
N ARG A 98 -2.04 6.85 7.94
CA ARG A 98 -1.55 5.62 8.57
C ARG A 98 -0.53 4.92 7.67
N GLU A 99 0.19 3.96 8.23
CA GLU A 99 1.11 3.15 7.45
C GLU A 99 0.37 2.33 6.39
N LEU A 100 0.79 2.49 5.13
CA LEU A 100 0.13 1.90 3.96
C LEU A 100 1.14 1.25 3.02
N LEU A 101 0.73 0.13 2.43
CA LEU A 101 1.41 -0.52 1.32
C LEU A 101 0.60 -0.31 0.05
N ILE A 102 1.24 0.18 -1.00
CA ILE A 102 0.64 0.45 -2.30
C ILE A 102 1.44 -0.28 -3.37
N SER A 103 0.74 -0.88 -4.32
CA SER A 103 1.36 -1.58 -5.45
C SER A 103 0.44 -1.57 -6.65
N PRO A 104 0.94 -1.52 -7.89
CA PRO A 104 0.09 -1.73 -9.07
C PRO A 104 -0.55 -3.14 -9.02
N VAL A 105 -1.76 -3.26 -9.59
CA VAL A 105 -2.52 -4.54 -9.63
C VAL A 105 -1.91 -5.55 -10.60
N GLN A 106 -1.22 -5.08 -11.63
CA GLN A 106 -0.59 -5.96 -12.61
C GLN A 106 0.71 -6.56 -12.10
N ALA A 107 0.99 -7.80 -12.53
CA ALA A 107 2.30 -8.44 -12.42
C ALA A 107 3.28 -7.78 -13.42
N HIS A 108 3.61 -6.51 -13.17
CA HIS A 108 4.65 -5.85 -13.94
C HIS A 108 6.00 -6.49 -13.57
N PRO A 109 6.89 -6.82 -14.52
CA PRO A 109 8.22 -7.37 -14.22
C PRO A 109 9.11 -6.43 -13.40
N SER A 110 8.73 -5.15 -13.30
CA SER A 110 9.31 -4.15 -12.40
C SER A 110 8.28 -3.61 -11.41
N ARG A 111 7.43 -4.50 -10.87
CA ARG A 111 6.46 -4.16 -9.83
C ARG A 111 7.20 -3.43 -8.70
N LYS A 112 6.72 -2.25 -8.35
CA LYS A 112 7.24 -1.44 -7.25
C LYS A 112 6.25 -1.49 -6.11
N VAL A 113 6.77 -1.58 -4.89
CA VAL A 113 5.95 -1.45 -3.68
C VAL A 113 6.29 -0.12 -3.06
N PHE A 114 5.26 0.68 -2.81
CA PHE A 114 5.38 1.95 -2.11
C PHE A 114 4.91 1.74 -0.67
N TYR A 115 5.76 2.15 0.27
CA TYR A 115 5.47 2.11 1.68
C TYR A 115 5.33 3.55 2.19
N CYS A 116 4.11 3.94 2.51
CA CYS A 116 3.82 5.26 3.08
C CYS A 116 3.85 5.16 4.60
N THR A 117 4.60 6.05 5.23
CA THR A 117 4.60 6.29 6.68
C THR A 117 4.10 7.72 6.94
N GLU A 118 4.01 8.10 8.21
CA GLU A 118 3.70 9.48 8.60
C GLU A 118 4.78 10.47 8.12
N ASP A 119 6.04 10.04 8.09
CA ASP A 119 7.19 10.92 7.85
C ASP A 119 7.69 10.89 6.40
N ALA A 120 7.59 9.75 5.72
CA ALA A 120 8.20 9.53 4.40
C ALA A 120 7.50 8.43 3.60
N ILE A 121 7.77 8.42 2.30
CA ILE A 121 7.30 7.38 1.38
C ILE A 121 8.51 6.69 0.76
N TYR A 122 8.56 5.37 0.84
CA TYR A 122 9.66 4.56 0.33
C TYR A 122 9.22 3.72 -0.86
N MET A 123 10.03 3.67 -1.91
CA MET A 123 9.83 2.83 -3.09
C MET A 123 10.79 1.65 -3.05
N TYR A 124 10.25 0.44 -3.06
CA TYR A 124 10.99 -0.81 -3.07
C TYR A 124 10.87 -1.51 -4.42
N ALA A 125 11.93 -2.21 -4.82
CA ALA A 125 11.83 -3.22 -5.87
C ALA A 125 10.99 -4.39 -5.34
N ALA A 126 10.03 -4.90 -6.13
CA ALA A 126 9.42 -6.19 -5.80
C ALA A 126 10.47 -7.30 -5.92
N GLU A 127 10.46 -8.22 -4.97
CA GLU A 127 11.25 -9.44 -5.10
C GLU A 127 10.69 -10.32 -6.22
N GLN A 128 11.59 -10.88 -7.03
CA GLN A 128 11.29 -11.87 -8.07
C GLN A 128 11.13 -13.28 -7.48
#